data_AF-A0A947NRL1-F1
#
_entry.id   AF-A0A947NRL1-F1
#
_cell.length_a   1.000
_cell.length_b   1.000
_cell.length_c   1.000
_cell.angle_alpha   90.00
_cell.angle_beta   90.00
_cell.angle_gamma   90.00
#
_symmetry.space_group_name_H-M   'P 1'
#
loop_
_entity.id
_entity.type
_entity.pdbx_description
1 polymer ?
#
loop_
_entity_poly.entity_id
_entity_poly.type
_entity_poly.pdbx_seq_one_letter_code
_entity_poly.pdbx_strand_id
1 'polypeptide(L)'
;MRSNFKEPLAIKGFTLIELLIVIAILGILVSLILPRFSDVQTEANTKVCIANMRGLASAMAIYEVRKNANGTWGTSPYVVSSLVTWGYLAAEPYCPYELETKASYVLVAGLTSSAPDDVDCPNGPAPNGDASHTEHVWP
;
A
#
# COMPACT_ATOMS: atom_id res chain seq x y z
N MET A 1 -33.18 -23.87 -60.68
CA MET A 1 -32.57 -23.10 -59.57
C MET A 1 -32.67 -23.93 -58.30
N ARG A 2 -31.57 -24.55 -57.85
CA ARG A 2 -31.51 -25.32 -56.59
C ARG A 2 -31.14 -24.36 -55.46
N SER A 3 -32.09 -24.03 -54.59
CA SER A 3 -31.84 -23.23 -53.39
C SER A 3 -31.13 -24.09 -52.33
N ASN A 4 -29.88 -23.74 -52.05
CA ASN A 4 -29.11 -24.25 -50.92
C ASN A 4 -29.71 -23.70 -49.61
N PHE A 5 -30.51 -24.50 -48.92
CA PHE A 5 -30.90 -24.22 -47.54
C PHE A 5 -29.72 -24.60 -46.62
N LYS A 6 -29.03 -23.61 -46.06
CA LYS A 6 -28.04 -23.84 -45.00
C LYS A 6 -28.78 -24.36 -43.77
N GLU A 7 -28.44 -25.55 -43.30
CA GLU A 7 -28.96 -26.06 -42.03
C GLU A 7 -28.44 -25.20 -40.87
N PRO A 8 -29.32 -24.70 -39.98
CA PRO A 8 -28.88 -23.96 -38.81
C PRO A 8 -28.18 -24.93 -37.86
N LEU A 9 -26.90 -24.67 -37.58
CA LEU A 9 -26.14 -25.38 -36.55
C LEU A 9 -26.85 -25.16 -35.21
N ALA A 10 -27.58 -26.17 -34.74
CA ALA A 10 -28.35 -26.10 -33.51
C ALA A 10 -27.43 -25.78 -32.33
N ILE A 11 -27.62 -24.60 -31.73
CA ILE A 11 -26.93 -24.20 -30.50
C ILE A 11 -27.59 -24.98 -29.37
N LYS A 12 -26.86 -25.94 -28.79
CA LYS A 12 -27.28 -26.67 -27.59
C LYS A 12 -27.47 -25.66 -26.44
N GLY A 13 -28.66 -25.61 -25.87
CA GLY A 13 -28.95 -24.83 -24.67
C GLY A 13 -28.32 -25.47 -23.42
N PHE A 14 -27.89 -24.63 -22.48
CA PHE A 14 -27.37 -25.05 -21.17
C PHE A 14 -28.52 -25.69 -20.36
N THR A 15 -28.30 -26.85 -19.78
CA THR A 15 -29.29 -27.47 -18.89
C THR A 15 -29.27 -26.80 -17.52
N LEU A 16 -30.44 -26.74 -16.86
CA LEU A 16 -30.55 -26.17 -15.51
C LEU A 16 -29.67 -26.96 -14.51
N ILE A 17 -29.57 -28.27 -14.69
CA ILE A 17 -28.73 -29.14 -13.85
C ILE A 17 -27.24 -28.88 -14.04
N GLU A 18 -26.77 -28.60 -15.27
CA GLU A 18 -25.38 -28.22 -15.53
C GLU A 18 -25.01 -26.92 -14.79
N LEU A 19 -25.92 -25.95 -14.71
CA LEU A 19 -25.67 -24.73 -13.94
C LEU A 19 -25.66 -24.99 -12.42
N LEU A 20 -26.59 -25.83 -11.94
CA LEU A 20 -26.76 -26.11 -10.52
C LEU A 20 -25.52 -26.76 -9.91
N ILE A 21 -24.94 -27.76 -10.59
CA ILE A 21 -23.72 -28.43 -10.10
C ILE A 21 -22.52 -27.48 -10.07
N VAL A 22 -22.45 -26.52 -11.00
CA VAL A 22 -21.34 -25.57 -11.08
C VAL A 22 -21.35 -24.62 -9.88
N ILE A 23 -22.50 -24.02 -9.58
CA ILE A 23 -22.60 -23.13 -8.40
C ILE A 23 -22.39 -23.91 -7.09
N ALA A 24 -22.77 -25.18 -7.04
CA ALA A 24 -22.52 -26.04 -5.88
C ALA A 24 -21.01 -26.24 -5.66
N ILE A 25 -20.25 -26.56 -6.71
CA ILE A 25 -18.79 -26.72 -6.61
C ILE A 25 -18.11 -25.38 -6.32
N LEU A 26 -18.53 -24.29 -6.95
CA LEU A 26 -18.00 -22.94 -6.66
C LEU A 26 -18.22 -22.53 -5.20
N GLY A 27 -19.37 -22.86 -4.61
CA GLY A 27 -19.65 -22.61 -3.20
C GLY A 27 -18.69 -23.35 -2.26
N ILE A 28 -18.38 -24.62 -2.57
CA ILE A 28 -17.40 -25.42 -1.80
C ILE A 28 -16.02 -24.76 -1.86
N LEU A 29 -15.55 -24.37 -3.05
CA LEU A 29 -14.24 -23.73 -3.21
C LEU A 29 -14.14 -22.39 -2.47
N VAL A 30 -15.16 -21.53 -2.60
CA VAL A 30 -15.20 -20.21 -1.95
C VAL A 30 -15.21 -20.34 -0.43
N SER A 31 -15.94 -21.32 0.14
CA SER A 31 -15.99 -21.53 1.59
C SER A 31 -14.62 -21.86 2.21
N LEU A 32 -13.71 -22.47 1.46
CA LEU A 32 -12.35 -22.76 1.90
C LEU A 32 -11.41 -21.55 1.77
N ILE A 33 -11.64 -20.68 0.79
CA ILE A 33 -10.75 -19.56 0.46
C ILE A 33 -11.05 -18.31 1.30
N LEU A 34 -12.33 -17.99 1.50
CA LEU A 34 -12.76 -16.78 2.22
C LEU A 34 -12.13 -16.56 3.60
N PRO A 35 -12.02 -17.57 4.50
CA PRO A 35 -11.52 -17.31 5.85
C PRO A 35 -10.05 -16.85 5.88
N ARG A 36 -9.28 -17.11 4.82
CA ARG A 36 -7.87 -16.69 4.73
C ARG A 36 -7.70 -15.32 4.08
N PHE A 37 -8.73 -14.79 3.43
CA PHE A 37 -8.61 -13.57 2.64
C PHE A 37 -8.39 -12.32 3.51
N SER A 38 -9.00 -12.27 4.71
CA SER A 38 -8.83 -11.14 5.64
C SER A 38 -7.38 -11.01 6.12
N ASP A 39 -6.74 -12.12 6.46
CA ASP A 39 -5.38 -12.16 7.00
C ASP A 39 -4.35 -11.76 5.92
N VAL A 40 -4.56 -12.22 4.69
CA VAL A 40 -3.69 -11.86 3.56
C VAL A 40 -3.78 -10.36 3.26
N GLN A 41 -4.97 -9.75 3.37
CA GLN A 41 -5.15 -8.33 3.14
C GLN A 41 -4.45 -7.49 4.22
N THR A 42 -4.56 -7.87 5.49
CA THR A 42 -3.89 -7.14 6.59
C THR A 42 -2.38 -7.31 6.50
N GLU A 43 -1.87 -8.49 6.17
CA GLU A 43 -0.44 -8.73 5.97
C GLU A 43 0.10 -7.94 4.76
N ALA A 44 -0.65 -7.87 3.66
CA ALA A 44 -0.28 -7.07 2.49
C ALA A 44 -0.20 -5.58 2.85
N ASN A 45 -1.20 -5.06 3.58
CA ASN A 45 -1.19 -3.67 4.06
C ASN A 45 0.00 -3.40 4.98
N THR A 46 0.34 -4.35 5.87
CA THR A 46 1.50 -4.25 6.77
C THR A 46 2.79 -4.10 5.97
N LYS A 47 3.00 -4.99 4.99
CA LYS A 47 4.21 -4.98 4.15
C LYS A 47 4.33 -3.70 3.33
N VAL A 48 3.23 -3.22 2.76
CA VAL A 48 3.20 -1.95 2.02
C VAL A 48 3.53 -0.78 2.92
N CYS A 49 2.94 -0.72 4.12
CA CYS A 49 3.19 0.36 5.07
C CYS A 49 4.67 0.43 5.47
N ILE A 50 5.25 -0.70 5.87
CA ILE A 50 6.67 -0.78 6.27
C ILE A 50 7.59 -0.41 5.09
N ALA A 51 7.28 -0.88 3.88
CA ALA A 51 8.06 -0.53 2.70
C ALA A 51 8.02 0.98 2.40
N ASN A 52 6.85 1.60 2.53
CA ASN A 52 6.68 3.04 2.35
C ASN A 52 7.44 3.83 3.42
N MET A 53 7.35 3.45 4.71
CA MET A 53 8.08 4.11 5.80
C MET A 53 9.60 4.06 5.58
N ARG A 54 10.13 2.90 5.19
CA ARG A 54 11.55 2.75 4.82
C ARG A 54 11.95 3.58 3.62
N GLY A 55 11.09 3.65 2.60
CA GLY A 55 11.30 4.51 1.44
C GLY A 55 11.40 5.98 1.84
N LEU A 56 10.49 6.45 2.70
CA LEU A 56 10.50 7.81 3.24
C LEU A 56 11.72 8.08 4.11
N ALA A 57 12.09 7.14 4.99
CA ALA A 57 13.28 7.24 5.81
C ALA A 57 14.54 7.39 4.94
N SER A 58 14.67 6.59 3.88
CA SER A 58 15.81 6.71 2.95
C SER A 58 15.84 8.05 2.21
N ALA A 59 14.68 8.56 1.78
CA ALA A 59 14.58 9.85 1.10
C ALA A 59 14.94 11.01 2.03
N MET A 60 14.53 10.92 3.29
CA MET A 60 14.89 11.85 4.37
C MET A 60 16.39 11.84 4.65
N ALA A 61 17.00 10.65 4.80
CA ALA A 61 18.43 10.52 5.03
C ALA A 61 19.24 11.17 3.89
N ILE A 62 18.84 10.96 2.62
CA ILE A 62 19.50 11.58 1.46
C ILE A 62 19.36 13.11 1.49
N TYR A 63 18.17 13.62 1.80
CA TYR A 63 17.92 15.06 1.91
C TYR A 63 18.83 15.69 2.97
N GLU A 64 18.91 15.09 4.15
CA GLU A 64 19.72 15.59 5.25
C GLU A 64 21.22 15.54 4.95
N VAL A 65 21.73 14.49 4.29
CA VAL A 65 23.13 14.47 3.81
C VAL A 65 23.40 15.66 2.88
N ARG A 66 22.48 15.96 1.95
CA ARG A 66 22.65 17.08 1.02
C ARG A 66 22.55 18.45 1.73
N LYS A 67 21.66 18.58 2.70
CA LYS A 67 21.46 19.82 3.46
C LYS A 67 22.65 20.13 4.37
N ASN A 68 23.17 19.12 5.06
CA ASN A 68 24.35 19.25 5.92
C ASN A 68 25.60 19.67 5.13
N ALA A 69 25.71 19.27 3.86
CA ALA A 69 26.76 19.75 2.97
C ALA A 69 26.68 21.27 2.67
N ASN A 70 25.51 21.90 2.85
CA ASN A 70 25.27 23.33 2.61
C ASN A 70 25.19 24.17 3.90
N GLY A 71 25.58 23.61 5.06
CA GLY A 71 25.78 24.35 6.31
C GLY A 71 24.55 25.05 6.90
N THR A 72 23.33 24.69 6.50
CA THR A 72 22.09 25.36 6.91
C THR A 72 21.24 24.43 7.77
N TRP A 73 21.18 24.69 9.09
CA TRP A 73 20.30 23.99 10.04
C TRP A 73 18.88 24.61 10.02
N GLY A 74 18.15 24.40 8.93
CA GLY A 74 16.78 24.92 8.80
C GLY A 74 15.76 24.10 9.58
N THR A 75 14.96 24.75 10.43
CA THR A 75 13.76 24.23 11.11
C THR A 75 12.54 24.41 10.21
N SER A 76 12.35 23.56 9.20
CA SER A 76 11.07 23.51 8.50
C SER A 76 10.28 22.29 8.97
N PRO A 77 8.97 22.40 9.22
CA PRO A 77 8.15 21.23 9.45
C PRO A 77 8.24 20.33 8.21
N TYR A 78 8.73 19.11 8.41
CA TYR A 78 8.89 18.16 7.33
C TYR A 78 7.54 17.50 7.11
N VAL A 79 6.91 17.88 6.01
CA VAL A 79 5.76 17.15 5.46
C VAL A 79 6.24 16.38 4.26
N VAL A 80 5.68 15.19 4.03
CA VAL A 80 6.12 14.30 2.94
C VAL A 80 5.99 14.98 1.57
N SER A 81 5.01 15.88 1.40
CA SER A 81 4.84 16.73 0.21
C SER A 81 6.08 17.55 -0.17
N SER A 82 6.88 17.98 0.81
CA SER A 82 8.13 18.73 0.56
C SER A 82 9.16 17.86 -0.15
N LEU A 83 9.26 16.57 0.18
CA LEU A 83 10.21 15.64 -0.46
C LEU A 83 9.87 15.39 -1.92
N VAL A 84 8.57 15.41 -2.26
CA VAL A 84 8.12 15.33 -3.66
C VAL A 84 8.51 16.60 -4.41
N THR A 85 8.24 17.78 -3.81
CA THR A 85 8.56 19.08 -4.41
C THR A 85 10.07 19.25 -4.65
N TRP A 86 10.90 18.74 -3.76
CA TRP A 86 12.36 18.77 -3.89
C TRP A 86 12.94 17.65 -4.75
N GLY A 87 12.11 16.74 -5.26
CA GLY A 87 12.50 15.68 -6.18
C GLY A 87 13.18 14.47 -5.54
N TYR A 88 13.05 14.27 -4.22
CA TYR A 88 13.53 13.06 -3.54
C TYR A 88 12.52 11.91 -3.61
N LEU A 89 11.24 12.23 -3.81
CA LEU A 89 10.16 11.28 -4.04
C LEU A 89 9.48 11.57 -5.37
N ALA A 90 9.12 10.52 -6.11
CA ALA A 90 8.35 10.66 -7.35
C ALA A 90 6.87 11.01 -7.09
N ALA A 91 6.32 10.48 -5.99
CA ALA A 91 4.96 10.73 -5.54
C ALA A 91 4.88 10.50 -4.03
N GLU A 92 3.90 11.11 -3.38
CA GLU A 92 3.64 10.94 -1.96
C GLU A 92 2.96 9.59 -1.70
N PRO A 93 3.58 8.69 -0.91
CA PRO A 93 2.97 7.41 -0.57
C PRO A 93 1.80 7.61 0.40
N TYR A 94 0.76 6.78 0.26
CA TYR A 94 -0.40 6.77 1.16
C TYR A 94 -0.25 5.67 2.21
N CYS A 95 -0.71 5.91 3.45
CA CYS A 95 -0.78 4.83 4.45
C CYS A 95 -2.05 3.99 4.25
N PRO A 96 -1.95 2.65 4.10
CA PRO A 96 -3.12 1.77 3.86
C PRO A 96 -4.02 1.59 5.08
N TYR A 97 -3.59 2.07 6.25
CA TYR A 97 -4.34 2.00 7.51
C TYR A 97 -5.24 3.22 7.75
N GLU A 98 -5.06 4.28 6.96
CA GLU A 98 -5.83 5.51 7.09
C GLU A 98 -6.92 5.56 6.00
N LEU A 99 -7.91 4.69 6.12
CA LEU A 99 -8.90 4.44 5.05
C LEU A 99 -9.87 5.59 4.80
N GLU A 100 -10.07 6.49 5.78
CA GLU A 100 -11.02 7.60 5.67
C GLU A 100 -10.40 8.89 5.14
N THR A 101 -9.18 9.22 5.56
CA THR A 101 -8.52 10.50 5.22
C THR A 101 -7.43 10.35 4.17
N LYS A 102 -7.03 9.11 3.82
CA LYS A 102 -5.83 8.84 3.02
C LYS A 102 -4.64 9.67 3.51
N ALA A 103 -4.48 9.77 4.83
CA ALA A 103 -3.42 10.59 5.39
C ALA A 103 -2.05 10.09 4.91
N SER A 104 -1.18 11.06 4.69
CA SER A 104 0.23 10.81 4.45
C SER A 104 0.93 10.46 5.77
N TYR A 105 2.12 9.92 5.65
CA TYR A 105 3.00 9.65 6.78
C TYR A 105 3.42 10.96 7.46
N VAL A 106 3.64 10.93 8.76
CA VAL A 106 4.11 12.10 9.51
C VAL A 106 5.61 11.97 9.72
N LEU A 107 6.35 13.05 9.44
CA LEU A 107 7.79 13.10 9.72
C LEU A 107 7.98 13.81 11.06
N VAL A 108 8.49 13.10 12.05
CA VAL A 108 8.61 13.59 13.43
C VAL A 108 10.05 13.99 13.69
N ALA A 109 10.24 15.26 14.09
CA ALA A 109 11.53 15.76 14.56
C ALA A 109 11.83 15.26 15.97
N GLY A 110 13.07 14.82 16.20
CA GLY A 110 13.53 14.48 17.54
C GLY A 110 13.59 15.71 18.45
N LEU A 111 13.48 15.50 19.76
CA LEU A 111 13.52 16.59 20.76
C LEU A 111 14.84 17.37 20.77
N THR A 112 15.91 16.79 20.21
CA THR A 112 17.28 17.33 20.19
C THR A 112 17.77 17.70 18.79
N SER A 113 16.96 17.47 17.75
CA SER A 113 17.33 17.68 16.35
C SER A 113 16.30 18.58 15.65
N SER A 114 16.75 19.37 14.68
CA SER A 114 15.87 20.14 13.79
C SER A 114 15.54 19.36 12.51
N ALA A 115 15.83 18.06 12.50
CA ALA A 115 15.60 17.12 11.41
C ALA A 115 14.61 16.03 11.89
N PRO A 116 13.79 15.43 11.02
CA PRO A 116 13.00 14.26 11.35
C PRO A 116 13.94 13.10 11.57
N ASP A 117 13.86 12.53 12.76
CA ASP A 117 14.56 11.29 13.07
C ASP A 117 13.64 10.09 12.81
N ASP A 118 12.34 10.32 12.64
CA ASP A 118 11.31 9.28 12.57
C ASP A 118 10.27 9.52 11.46
N VAL A 119 9.86 8.43 10.81
CA VAL A 119 8.66 8.36 9.95
C VAL A 119 7.57 7.60 10.70
N ASP A 120 6.46 8.27 11.01
CA ASP A 120 5.33 7.71 11.76
C ASP A 120 4.16 7.35 10.83
N CYS A 121 3.57 6.16 11.00
CA CYS A 121 2.18 5.91 10.57
C CYS A 121 1.32 5.59 11.80
N PRO A 122 0.51 6.53 12.31
CA PRO A 122 -0.14 6.44 13.62
C PRO A 122 -1.11 5.26 13.76
N ASN A 123 -1.67 4.77 12.66
CA ASN A 123 -2.58 3.62 12.62
C ASN A 123 -1.94 2.36 12.00
N GLY A 124 -0.66 2.43 11.65
CA GLY A 124 0.08 1.36 10.99
C GLY A 124 0.64 0.30 11.96
N PRO A 125 1.32 -0.73 11.47
CA PRO A 125 2.08 -1.66 12.30
C PRO A 125 3.41 -1.03 12.74
N ALA A 126 3.89 -1.36 13.94
CA ALA A 126 5.22 -0.97 14.38
C ALA A 126 6.29 -1.75 13.60
N PRO A 127 7.13 -1.08 12.79
CA PRO A 127 8.11 -1.75 11.93
C PRO A 127 9.25 -2.41 12.72
N ASN A 128 9.55 -1.90 13.92
CA ASN A 128 10.66 -2.36 14.77
C ASN A 128 10.20 -3.19 15.98
N GLY A 129 8.91 -3.52 16.07
CA GLY A 129 8.34 -4.31 17.17
C GLY A 129 8.24 -3.56 18.50
N ASP A 130 8.47 -2.26 18.49
CA ASP A 130 8.27 -1.30 19.56
C ASP A 130 6.83 -0.76 19.60
N ALA A 131 6.45 -0.02 20.65
CA ALA A 131 5.13 0.59 20.74
C ALA A 131 4.99 1.87 19.88
N SER A 132 6.12 2.38 19.40
CA SER A 132 6.20 3.50 18.47
C SER A 132 5.90 3.00 17.07
N HIS A 133 4.87 3.55 16.43
CA HIS A 133 4.52 3.25 15.04
C HIS A 133 5.47 3.95 14.04
N THR A 134 6.77 4.00 14.40
CA THR A 134 7.79 4.82 13.76
C THR A 134 8.92 3.98 13.18
N GLU A 135 9.43 4.43 12.03
CA GLU A 135 10.68 3.97 11.44
C GLU A 135 11.76 5.04 11.60
N HIS A 136 12.85 4.70 12.27
CA HIS A 136 13.99 5.61 12.42
C HIS A 136 14.68 5.85 11.08
N VAL A 137 15.00 7.11 10.81
CA VAL A 137 15.70 7.59 9.61
C VAL A 137 17.20 7.29 9.67
N TRP A 138 17.77 7.29 10.87
CA TRP A 138 19.20 7.13 11.12
C TRP A 138 19.49 5.93 12.05
N PRO A 139 20.60 5.21 11.83
CA PRO A 139 21.07 4.15 12.73
C PRO A 139 21.64 4.69 14.05
#